data_AF-A0A151RDJ5-F1
#
_entry.id   AF-A0A151RDJ5-F1
#
_cell.length_a   1.000
_cell.length_b   1.000
_cell.length_c   1.000
_cell.angle_alpha   90.00
_cell.angle_beta   90.00
_cell.angle_gamma   90.00
#
_symmetry.space_group_name_H-M   'P 1'
#
loop_
_entity.id
_entity.type
_entity.pdbx_description
1 polymer ?
#
loop_
_entity_poly.entity_id
_entity_poly.type
_entity_poly.pdbx_seq_one_letter_code
_entity_poly.pdbx_strand_id
1 'polypeptide(L)'
;MATQEELNQFERNEVWDLVPLPSDYPIIGTKWVFRNKLDESGIIIRNKARLVAKGYNQEEGIDYDETFAPVARIEAIRLLLAYASIMNFKLYQMDVKSAFLNGLIQEEVYVEQPPGFVDFKYPNHVYKLKKALYGLKQAPRSWYDRLSKFLTKNDYVRGKVDNTLFVKKFKNDAMYVQIYVDDIVFGSTNLSMQRIC
;
A
#
# COMPACT_ATOMS: atom_id res chain seq x y z
N MET A 1 14.61 16.12 -9.19
CA MET A 1 15.43 14.97 -8.74
C MET A 1 14.51 13.92 -8.13
N ALA A 2 14.85 12.62 -8.20
CA ALA A 2 13.96 11.53 -7.80
C ALA A 2 13.52 11.58 -6.33
N THR A 3 14.35 12.10 -5.42
CA THR A 3 14.02 12.32 -4.01
C THR A 3 12.94 13.37 -3.83
N GLN A 4 13.02 14.49 -4.56
CA GLN A 4 12.00 15.53 -4.53
C GLN A 4 10.66 15.04 -5.10
N GLU A 5 10.67 14.23 -6.16
CA GLU A 5 9.45 13.61 -6.69
C GLU A 5 8.75 12.74 -5.65
N GLU A 6 9.51 12.04 -4.82
CA GLU A 6 8.98 11.24 -3.72
C GLU A 6 8.41 12.14 -2.62
N LEU A 7 9.14 13.15 -2.14
CA LEU A 7 8.62 14.08 -1.11
C LEU A 7 7.36 14.82 -1.56
N ASN A 8 7.28 15.21 -2.84
CA ASN A 8 6.07 15.80 -3.41
C ASN A 8 4.88 14.82 -3.44
N GLN A 9 5.11 13.50 -3.49
CA GLN A 9 4.03 12.52 -3.29
C GLN A 9 3.60 12.47 -1.83
N PHE A 10 4.53 12.60 -0.89
CA PHE A 10 4.21 12.57 0.53
C PHE A 10 3.35 13.76 0.94
N GLU A 11 3.70 14.95 0.46
CA GLU A 11 2.93 16.17 0.67
C GLU A 11 1.52 16.06 0.05
N ARG A 12 1.41 15.68 -1.24
CA ARG A 12 0.12 15.49 -1.91
C ARG A 12 -0.78 14.45 -1.26
N ASN A 13 -0.18 13.43 -0.66
CA ASN A 13 -0.92 12.36 0.03
C ASN A 13 -1.03 12.62 1.53
N GLU A 14 -0.60 13.76 2.06
CA GLU A 14 -0.68 14.08 3.49
C GLU A 14 -0.15 12.93 4.38
N VAL A 15 1.02 12.38 4.01
CA VAL A 15 1.56 11.17 4.66
C VAL A 15 1.94 11.43 6.12
N TRP A 16 2.35 12.64 6.46
CA TRP A 16 2.86 13.01 7.78
C TRP A 16 2.64 14.49 8.09
N ASP A 17 2.91 14.88 9.34
CA ASP A 17 3.06 16.27 9.77
C ASP A 17 4.42 16.46 10.48
N LEU A 18 5.07 17.60 10.24
CA LEU A 18 6.27 17.98 10.98
C LEU A 18 5.87 18.52 12.36
N VAL A 19 6.39 17.92 13.43
CA VAL A 19 6.02 18.24 14.82
C VAL A 19 7.25 18.32 15.74
N PRO A 20 7.17 19.02 16.87
CA PRO A 20 8.23 19.00 17.88
C PRO A 20 8.57 17.57 18.32
N LEU A 21 9.83 17.34 18.66
CA LEU A 21 10.30 16.05 19.16
C LEU A 21 9.53 15.66 20.43
N PRO A 22 8.80 14.52 20.44
CA PRO A 22 8.14 14.04 21.64
C PRO A 22 9.18 13.58 22.68
N SER A 23 8.89 13.82 23.96
CA SER A 23 9.82 13.55 25.07
C SER A 23 9.99 12.04 25.36
N ASP A 24 8.94 11.25 25.12
CA ASP A 24 8.83 9.86 25.62
C ASP A 24 8.42 8.86 24.52
N TYR A 25 8.66 9.17 23.24
CA TYR A 25 8.34 8.26 22.13
C TYR A 25 9.57 7.81 21.36
N PRO A 26 9.62 6.53 20.93
CA PRO A 26 10.66 6.07 20.04
C PRO A 26 10.56 6.78 18.69
N ILE A 27 11.72 7.20 18.16
CA ILE A 27 11.81 7.79 16.83
C ILE A 27 12.44 6.79 15.88
N ILE A 28 11.73 6.46 14.81
CA ILE A 28 12.24 5.52 13.81
C ILE A 28 13.05 6.28 12.76
N GLY A 29 14.32 5.89 12.60
CA GLY A 29 15.14 6.54 11.59
C GLY A 29 14.66 6.29 10.15
N THR A 30 15.00 7.19 9.24
CA THR A 30 14.65 7.05 7.81
C THR A 30 15.88 6.85 6.94
N LYS A 31 15.71 6.24 5.77
CA LYS A 31 16.78 6.09 4.77
C LYS A 31 16.23 6.14 3.35
N TRP A 32 17.06 6.63 2.43
CA TRP A 32 16.77 6.59 1.01
C TRP A 32 17.16 5.25 0.40
N VAL A 33 16.26 4.67 -0.38
CA VAL A 33 16.53 3.51 -1.23
C VAL A 33 16.43 3.95 -2.68
N PHE A 34 17.53 3.79 -3.43
CA PHE A 34 17.60 4.16 -4.83
C PHE A 34 17.50 2.93 -5.72
N ARG A 35 16.79 3.06 -6.85
CA ARG A 35 16.70 2.01 -7.86
C ARG A 35 16.61 2.62 -9.24
N ASN A 36 17.46 2.15 -10.14
CA ASN A 36 17.36 2.50 -11.55
C ASN A 36 16.38 1.55 -12.23
N LYS A 37 15.43 2.12 -12.98
CA LYS A 37 14.65 1.37 -13.95
C LYS A 37 15.42 1.37 -15.27
N LEU A 38 15.63 0.16 -15.78
CA LEU A 38 16.23 -0.10 -17.08
C LEU A 38 15.11 -0.42 -18.08
N ASP A 39 15.32 -0.08 -19.34
CA ASP A 39 14.54 -0.66 -20.44
C ASP A 39 15.04 -2.07 -20.81
N GLU A 40 14.43 -2.66 -21.83
CA GLU A 40 14.80 -3.98 -22.36
C GLU A 40 16.24 -4.04 -22.89
N SER A 41 16.79 -2.90 -23.28
CA SER A 41 18.16 -2.74 -23.77
C SER A 41 19.17 -2.48 -22.66
N GLY A 42 18.73 -2.43 -21.39
CA GLY A 42 19.59 -2.16 -20.24
C GLY A 42 19.91 -0.67 -20.02
N ILE A 43 19.27 0.24 -20.75
CA ILE A 43 19.48 1.69 -20.62
C ILE A 43 18.63 2.23 -19.47
N ILE A 44 19.22 3.10 -18.64
CA ILE A 44 18.52 3.73 -17.54
C ILE A 44 17.47 4.70 -18.09
N ILE A 45 16.20 4.33 -17.94
CA ILE A 45 15.06 5.17 -18.33
C ILE A 45 14.54 6.03 -17.18
N ARG A 46 14.77 5.62 -15.92
CA ARG A 46 14.31 6.39 -14.76
C ARG A 46 15.07 6.04 -13.49
N ASN A 47 15.47 7.07 -12.76
CA ASN A 47 15.97 6.92 -11.38
C ASN A 47 14.78 7.01 -10.42
N LYS A 48 14.62 6.01 -9.55
CA LYS A 48 13.63 6.03 -8.47
C LYS A 48 14.35 6.20 -7.14
N ALA A 49 13.77 7.02 -6.27
CA ALA A 49 14.11 7.09 -4.86
C ALA A 49 12.86 6.75 -4.05
N ARG A 50 13.01 6.00 -2.98
CA ARG A 50 11.96 5.74 -1.99
C ARG A 50 12.51 6.09 -0.63
N LEU A 51 11.74 6.84 0.14
CA LEU A 51 12.03 7.00 1.56
C LEU A 51 11.44 5.80 2.30
N VAL A 52 12.26 5.20 3.16
CA VAL A 52 11.92 3.98 3.89
C VAL A 52 12.23 4.20 5.37
N ALA A 53 11.32 3.78 6.24
CA ALA A 53 11.52 3.73 7.67
C ALA A 53 12.44 2.55 8.00
N LYS A 54 13.32 2.74 8.99
CA LYS A 54 14.17 1.68 9.54
C LYS A 54 13.35 0.79 10.49
N GLY A 55 12.24 0.22 10.02
CA GLY A 55 11.28 -0.51 10.85
C GLY A 55 11.80 -1.83 11.42
N TYR A 56 13.03 -2.25 11.07
CA TYR A 56 13.73 -3.31 11.79
C TYR A 56 14.06 -2.93 13.24
N ASN A 57 14.01 -1.64 13.59
CA ASN A 57 14.12 -1.12 14.95
C ASN A 57 12.77 -1.03 15.69
N GLN A 58 11.64 -1.43 15.08
CA GLN A 58 10.33 -1.35 15.73
C GLN A 58 10.09 -2.51 16.70
N GLU A 59 9.48 -2.21 17.84
CA GLU A 59 9.10 -3.16 18.90
C GLU A 59 7.58 -3.38 18.95
N GLU A 60 7.18 -4.65 19.07
CA GLU A 60 5.76 -5.04 19.20
C GLU A 60 5.22 -4.62 20.58
N GLY A 61 4.00 -4.08 20.62
CA GLY A 61 3.39 -3.49 21.80
C GLY A 61 3.89 -2.08 22.14
N ILE A 62 4.82 -1.54 21.35
CA ILE A 62 5.29 -0.14 21.45
C ILE A 62 4.99 0.60 20.14
N ASP A 63 5.58 0.15 19.02
CA ASP A 63 5.46 0.81 17.71
C ASP A 63 4.33 0.24 16.84
N TYR A 64 3.87 -0.96 17.16
CA TYR A 64 2.76 -1.65 16.49
C TYR A 64 2.19 -2.77 17.38
N ASP A 65 0.90 -3.06 17.22
CA ASP A 65 0.25 -4.17 17.93
C ASP A 65 0.09 -5.43 17.07
N GLU A 66 -0.20 -5.28 15.77
CA GLU A 66 -0.36 -6.42 14.86
C GLU A 66 0.00 -6.04 13.43
N THR A 67 0.67 -6.96 12.73
CA THR A 67 1.26 -6.74 11.39
C THR A 67 0.61 -7.58 10.30
N PHE A 68 -0.33 -8.45 10.67
CA PHE A 68 -0.87 -9.46 9.77
C PHE A 68 -1.66 -8.82 8.61
N ALA A 69 -1.24 -9.12 7.38
CA ALA A 69 -1.96 -8.79 6.17
C ALA A 69 -2.16 -10.07 5.35
N PRO A 70 -3.38 -10.40 4.92
CA PRO A 70 -3.61 -11.58 4.11
C PRO A 70 -3.01 -11.38 2.72
N VAL A 71 -2.38 -12.43 2.20
CA VAL A 71 -1.78 -12.46 0.85
C VAL A 71 -2.45 -13.55 0.04
N ALA A 72 -2.88 -13.25 -1.18
CA ALA A 72 -3.51 -14.25 -2.03
C ALA A 72 -2.54 -15.39 -2.30
N ARG A 73 -3.01 -16.61 -2.12
CA ARG A 73 -2.24 -17.80 -2.48
C ARG A 73 -2.24 -17.96 -3.99
N ILE A 74 -1.16 -18.54 -4.53
CA ILE A 74 -1.07 -18.78 -5.97
C ILE A 74 -2.18 -19.69 -6.48
N GLU A 75 -2.65 -20.63 -5.66
CA GLU A 75 -3.78 -21.51 -5.92
C GLU A 75 -5.09 -20.71 -6.11
N ALA A 76 -5.31 -19.67 -5.30
CA ALA A 76 -6.49 -18.83 -5.42
C ALA A 76 -6.48 -18.02 -6.72
N ILE A 77 -5.31 -17.46 -7.08
CA ILE A 77 -5.14 -16.74 -8.35
C ILE A 77 -5.37 -17.68 -9.55
N ARG A 78 -4.80 -18.89 -9.51
CA ARG A 78 -5.02 -19.92 -10.55
C ARG A 78 -6.48 -20.34 -10.65
N LEU A 79 -7.15 -20.49 -9.51
CA LEU A 79 -8.57 -20.82 -9.48
C LEU A 79 -9.42 -19.72 -10.11
N LEU A 80 -9.13 -18.46 -9.81
CA LEU A 80 -9.82 -17.32 -10.43
C LEU A 80 -9.60 -17.28 -11.95
N LEU A 81 -8.37 -17.53 -12.42
CA LEU A 81 -8.06 -17.61 -13.85
C LEU A 81 -8.82 -18.74 -14.54
N ALA A 82 -8.83 -19.93 -13.95
CA ALA A 82 -9.56 -21.08 -14.48
C ALA A 82 -11.08 -20.81 -14.52
N TYR A 83 -11.62 -20.24 -13.44
CA TYR A 83 -13.03 -19.88 -13.35
C TYR A 83 -13.41 -18.83 -14.40
N ALA A 84 -12.59 -17.80 -14.59
CA ALA A 84 -12.81 -16.79 -15.62
C ALA A 84 -12.80 -17.38 -17.04
N SER A 85 -11.93 -18.36 -17.30
CA SER A 85 -11.90 -19.08 -18.57
C SER A 85 -13.16 -19.93 -18.78
N ILE A 86 -13.65 -20.62 -17.76
CA ILE A 86 -14.87 -21.46 -17.84
C ILE A 86 -16.11 -20.59 -18.06
N MET A 87 -16.19 -19.48 -17.32
CA MET A 87 -17.32 -18.55 -17.37
C MET A 87 -17.21 -17.51 -18.50
N ASN A 88 -16.16 -17.60 -19.32
CA ASN A 88 -15.88 -16.76 -20.48
C ASN A 88 -15.94 -15.25 -20.20
N PHE A 89 -15.23 -14.79 -19.17
CA PHE A 89 -15.07 -13.36 -18.90
C PHE A 89 -13.60 -12.94 -18.77
N LYS A 90 -13.33 -11.67 -19.06
CA LYS A 90 -11.98 -11.11 -19.02
C LYS A 90 -11.58 -10.68 -17.61
N LEU A 91 -10.35 -10.99 -17.25
CA LEU A 91 -9.68 -10.44 -16.09
C LEU A 91 -8.75 -9.31 -16.52
N TYR A 92 -8.65 -8.32 -15.64
CA TYR A 92 -7.79 -7.15 -15.76
C TYR A 92 -6.88 -7.10 -14.53
N GLN A 93 -5.67 -6.58 -14.71
CA GLN A 93 -4.74 -6.32 -13.62
C GLN A 93 -4.60 -4.80 -13.45
N MET A 94 -4.59 -4.35 -12.19
CA MET A 94 -4.28 -2.99 -11.80
C MET A 94 -3.16 -3.01 -10.76
N ASP A 95 -2.13 -2.19 -10.98
CA ASP A 95 -1.04 -1.93 -10.03
C ASP A 95 -1.33 -0.62 -9.29
N VAL A 96 -1.44 -0.68 -7.96
CA VAL A 96 -1.70 0.52 -7.15
C VAL A 96 -0.39 1.25 -6.88
N LYS A 97 -0.27 2.44 -7.46
CA LYS A 97 0.89 3.31 -7.23
C LYS A 97 0.96 3.72 -5.76
N SER A 98 2.12 3.48 -5.16
CA SER A 98 2.41 3.88 -3.78
C SER A 98 1.37 3.36 -2.78
N ALA A 99 0.96 2.10 -2.95
CA ALA A 99 -0.09 1.44 -2.17
C ALA A 99 0.04 1.67 -0.66
N PHE A 100 1.23 1.47 -0.08
CA PHE A 100 1.43 1.68 1.36
C PHE A 100 1.22 3.13 1.80
N LEU A 101 1.59 4.11 0.97
CA LEU A 101 1.34 5.54 1.27
C LEU A 101 -0.15 5.90 1.26
N ASN A 102 -1.04 4.98 0.85
CA ASN A 102 -2.48 5.15 0.95
C ASN A 102 -3.09 4.49 2.19
N GLY A 103 -2.36 3.58 2.85
CA GLY A 103 -2.79 2.94 4.09
C GLY A 103 -2.72 3.93 5.25
N LEU A 104 -3.82 4.12 5.98
CA LEU A 104 -3.81 4.89 7.22
C LEU A 104 -3.21 4.02 8.31
N ILE A 105 -2.28 4.58 9.09
CA ILE A 105 -1.83 3.93 10.33
C ILE A 105 -2.73 4.37 11.48
N GLN A 106 -2.98 3.46 12.43
CA GLN A 106 -3.76 3.78 13.62
C GLN A 106 -2.85 4.12 14.81
N GLU A 107 -1.65 3.55 14.78
CA GLU A 107 -0.62 3.70 15.78
C GLU A 107 0.07 5.06 15.65
N GLU A 108 0.53 5.58 16.79
CA GLU A 108 1.28 6.82 16.85
C GLU A 108 2.74 6.56 16.54
N VAL A 109 3.14 6.84 15.29
CA VAL A 109 4.49 6.55 14.80
C VAL A 109 5.20 7.83 14.40
N TYR A 110 6.43 7.99 14.90
CA TYR A 110 7.31 9.11 14.59
C TYR A 110 8.54 8.65 13.81
N VAL A 111 8.94 9.44 12.82
CA VAL A 111 10.13 9.17 12.02
C VAL A 111 11.07 10.38 11.92
N GLU A 112 12.37 10.10 11.82
CA GLU A 112 13.37 11.13 11.53
C GLU A 112 13.10 11.83 10.20
N GLN A 113 13.46 13.11 10.11
CA GLN A 113 13.42 13.84 8.83
C GLN A 113 14.30 13.14 7.78
N PRO A 114 13.91 13.16 6.48
CA PRO A 114 14.65 12.47 5.44
C PRO A 114 16.11 12.96 5.37
N PRO A 115 17.10 12.07 5.24
CA PRO A 115 18.49 12.48 5.12
C PRO A 115 18.67 13.45 3.94
N GLY A 116 19.30 14.61 4.20
CA GLY A 116 19.50 15.68 3.22
C GLY A 116 18.29 16.61 3.01
N PHE A 117 17.20 16.43 3.75
CA PHE A 117 15.98 17.25 3.68
C PHE A 117 15.47 17.67 5.07
N VAL A 118 16.40 17.96 5.98
CA VAL A 118 16.07 18.50 7.32
C VAL A 118 15.62 19.95 7.18
N ASP A 119 14.51 20.31 7.83
CA ASP A 119 14.00 21.68 7.87
C ASP A 119 14.97 22.61 8.61
N PHE A 120 15.36 23.71 7.98
CA PHE A 120 16.31 24.67 8.54
C PHE A 120 15.75 25.43 9.76
N LYS A 121 14.45 25.73 9.78
CA LYS A 121 13.79 26.42 10.89
C LYS A 121 13.50 25.47 12.05
N TYR A 122 13.26 24.20 11.74
CA TYR A 122 12.88 23.18 12.69
C TYR A 122 13.78 21.94 12.62
N PRO A 123 15.10 22.07 12.88
CA PRO A 123 16.06 20.99 12.68
C PRO A 123 15.84 19.81 13.63
N ASN A 124 15.29 20.06 14.81
CA ASN A 124 15.03 19.04 15.84
C ASN A 124 13.61 18.46 15.77
N HIS A 125 12.79 18.86 14.78
CA HIS A 125 11.46 18.29 14.62
C HIS A 125 11.50 16.91 13.96
N VAL A 126 10.44 16.15 14.15
CA VAL A 126 10.24 14.81 13.57
C VAL A 126 8.93 14.77 12.80
N TYR A 127 8.78 13.78 11.92
CA TYR A 127 7.53 13.57 11.22
C TYR A 127 6.64 12.60 11.98
N LYS A 128 5.45 13.06 12.37
CA LYS A 128 4.37 12.18 12.84
C LYS A 128 3.64 11.61 11.64
N LEU A 129 3.61 10.29 11.51
CA LEU A 129 2.99 9.62 10.38
C LEU A 129 1.46 9.60 10.53
N LYS A 130 0.76 9.89 9.43
CA LYS A 130 -0.69 9.67 9.24
C LYS A 130 -0.95 8.43 8.40
N LYS A 131 -0.02 8.13 7.50
CA LYS A 131 -0.09 7.02 6.55
C LYS A 131 1.15 6.14 6.64
N ALA A 132 0.99 4.90 6.24
CA ALA A 132 2.04 3.91 6.32
C ALA A 132 3.19 4.26 5.37
N LEU A 133 4.41 4.14 5.88
CA LEU A 133 5.64 4.34 5.14
C LEU A 133 6.26 2.98 4.81
N TYR A 134 6.97 2.89 3.69
CA TYR A 134 7.73 1.68 3.37
C TYR A 134 8.67 1.31 4.51
N GLY A 135 8.81 0.01 4.78
CA GLY A 135 9.71 -0.50 5.82
C GLY A 135 9.11 -0.52 7.22
N LEU A 136 7.94 0.09 7.45
CA LEU A 136 7.17 -0.16 8.67
C LEU A 136 6.62 -1.58 8.65
N LYS A 137 6.62 -2.24 9.81
CA LYS A 137 6.12 -3.62 9.95
C LYS A 137 4.62 -3.74 9.70
N GLN A 138 3.83 -2.73 10.05
CA GLN A 138 2.37 -2.69 9.87
C GLN A 138 1.90 -2.12 8.52
N ALA A 139 2.81 -1.69 7.63
CA ALA A 139 2.45 -1.04 6.37
C ALA A 139 1.57 -1.91 5.45
N PRO A 140 1.88 -3.21 5.23
CA PRO A 140 1.05 -4.07 4.38
C PRO A 140 -0.38 -4.21 4.91
N ARG A 141 -0.54 -4.33 6.24
CA ARG A 141 -1.84 -4.42 6.90
C ARG A 141 -2.64 -3.14 6.70
N SER A 142 -2.02 -2.00 7.00
CA SER A 142 -2.66 -0.68 6.88
C SER A 142 -3.22 -0.44 5.48
N TRP A 143 -2.47 -0.87 4.45
CA TRP A 143 -2.92 -0.84 3.06
C TRP A 143 -4.11 -1.79 2.81
N TYR A 144 -3.99 -3.06 3.19
CA TYR A 144 -5.06 -4.04 3.01
C TYR A 144 -6.36 -3.60 3.71
N ASP A 145 -6.27 -3.10 4.94
CA ASP A 145 -7.42 -2.62 5.71
C ASP A 145 -8.09 -1.43 5.03
N ARG A 146 -7.32 -0.48 4.50
CA ARG A 146 -7.85 0.65 3.73
C ARG A 146 -8.62 0.18 2.50
N LEU A 147 -8.01 -0.70 1.69
CA LEU A 147 -8.62 -1.21 0.47
C LEU A 147 -9.85 -2.07 0.78
N SER A 148 -9.76 -2.95 1.78
CA SER A 148 -10.89 -3.78 2.18
C SER A 148 -12.06 -2.94 2.67
N LYS A 149 -11.82 -1.90 3.49
CA LYS A 149 -12.89 -0.99 3.95
C LYS A 149 -13.55 -0.28 2.77
N PHE A 150 -12.76 0.16 1.78
CA PHE A 150 -13.28 0.75 0.55
C PHE A 150 -14.16 -0.25 -0.21
N LEU A 151 -13.71 -1.48 -0.44
CA LEU A 151 -14.47 -2.49 -1.17
C LEU A 151 -15.77 -2.85 -0.42
N THR A 152 -15.71 -3.08 0.89
CA THR A 152 -16.90 -3.38 1.69
C THR A 152 -17.90 -2.23 1.72
N LYS A 153 -17.44 -0.98 1.76
CA LYS A 153 -18.31 0.21 1.63
C LYS A 153 -19.00 0.29 0.27
N ASN A 154 -18.43 -0.33 -0.76
CA ASN A 154 -18.98 -0.42 -2.11
C ASN A 154 -19.67 -1.77 -2.38
N ASP A 155 -20.24 -2.40 -1.35
CA ASP A 155 -21.03 -3.64 -1.40
C ASP A 155 -20.29 -4.92 -1.85
N TYR A 156 -18.96 -4.92 -1.83
CA TYR A 156 -18.22 -6.15 -2.02
C TYR A 156 -18.23 -6.97 -0.74
N VAL A 157 -18.51 -8.26 -0.87
CA VAL A 157 -18.45 -9.22 0.20
C VAL A 157 -17.10 -9.91 0.18
N ARG A 158 -16.39 -9.90 1.31
CA ARG A 158 -15.12 -10.62 1.49
C ARG A 158 -15.37 -12.14 1.49
N GLY A 159 -14.52 -12.89 0.79
CA GLY A 159 -14.53 -14.35 0.80
C GLY A 159 -14.30 -14.91 2.20
N LYS A 160 -14.97 -16.02 2.54
CA LYS A 160 -14.84 -16.69 3.84
C LYS A 160 -13.60 -17.59 3.95
N VAL A 161 -13.19 -18.16 2.82
CA VAL A 161 -12.03 -19.08 2.74
C VAL A 161 -10.77 -18.31 2.36
N ASP A 162 -10.89 -17.43 1.35
CA ASP A 162 -9.84 -16.52 0.95
C ASP A 162 -10.26 -15.08 1.26
N ASN A 163 -9.61 -14.50 2.28
CA ASN A 163 -9.87 -13.12 2.71
C ASN A 163 -9.35 -12.07 1.72
N THR A 164 -8.59 -12.47 0.71
CA THR A 164 -8.10 -11.56 -0.35
C THR A 164 -9.00 -11.51 -1.58
N LEU A 165 -10.02 -12.38 -1.64
CA LEU A 165 -11.05 -12.36 -2.67
C LEU A 165 -12.27 -11.56 -2.19
N PHE A 166 -12.73 -10.65 -3.02
CA PHE A 166 -13.93 -9.84 -2.81
C PHE A 166 -14.88 -10.04 -3.98
N VAL A 167 -16.17 -10.22 -3.68
CA VAL A 167 -17.20 -10.48 -4.69
C VAL A 167 -18.38 -9.54 -4.50
N LYS A 168 -18.77 -8.84 -5.56
CA LYS A 168 -20.01 -8.07 -5.62
C LYS A 168 -20.98 -8.74 -6.58
N LYS A 169 -22.11 -9.22 -6.08
CA LYS A 169 -23.14 -9.90 -6.88
C LYS A 169 -24.18 -8.90 -7.37
N PHE A 170 -24.67 -9.09 -8.59
CA PHE A 170 -25.75 -8.31 -9.19
C PHE A 170 -26.65 -9.23 -10.02
N LYS A 171 -27.84 -9.54 -9.53
CA LYS A 171 -28.75 -10.51 -10.17
C LYS A 171 -28.02 -11.84 -10.47
N ASN A 172 -27.83 -12.16 -11.75
CA ASN A 172 -27.16 -13.37 -12.22
C ASN A 172 -25.66 -13.17 -12.48
N ASP A 173 -25.16 -11.95 -12.30
CA ASP A 173 -23.79 -11.56 -12.56
C ASP A 173 -23.00 -11.33 -11.28
N ALA A 174 -21.68 -11.39 -11.39
CA ALA A 174 -20.79 -11.08 -10.29
C ALA A 174 -19.50 -10.43 -10.78
N MET A 175 -19.02 -9.49 -9.97
CA MET A 175 -17.71 -8.90 -10.07
C MET A 175 -16.79 -9.51 -9.02
N TYR A 176 -15.61 -9.94 -9.45
CA TYR A 176 -14.57 -10.57 -8.64
C TYR A 176 -13.36 -9.65 -8.57
N VAL A 177 -12.81 -9.51 -7.38
CA VAL A 177 -11.62 -8.69 -7.10
C VAL A 177 -10.70 -9.48 -6.19
N GLN A 178 -9.56 -9.91 -6.71
CA GLN A 178 -8.51 -10.61 -5.98
C GLN A 178 -7.37 -9.64 -5.70
N ILE A 179 -7.00 -9.51 -4.43
CA ILE A 179 -5.92 -8.61 -3.99
C ILE A 179 -4.65 -9.43 -3.75
N TYR A 180 -3.55 -9.01 -4.35
CA TYR A 180 -2.21 -9.56 -4.09
C TYR A 180 -1.23 -8.43 -3.81
N VAL A 181 -1.12 -8.05 -2.53
CA VAL A 181 -0.28 -6.93 -2.07
C VAL A 181 -0.68 -5.62 -2.79
N ASP A 182 0.12 -5.15 -3.75
CA ASP A 182 -0.11 -3.91 -4.50
C ASP A 182 -0.86 -4.16 -5.83
N ASP A 183 -0.91 -5.41 -6.27
CA ASP A 183 -1.62 -5.85 -7.47
C ASP A 183 -3.06 -6.23 -7.18
N ILE A 184 -3.97 -5.85 -8.07
CA ILE A 184 -5.39 -6.21 -8.00
C ILE A 184 -5.78 -6.83 -9.33
N VAL A 185 -6.21 -8.10 -9.28
CA VAL A 185 -6.78 -8.80 -10.43
C VAL A 185 -8.29 -8.80 -10.30
N PHE A 186 -9.00 -8.35 -11.33
CA PHE A 186 -10.45 -8.24 -11.26
C PHE A 186 -11.13 -8.51 -12.60
N GLY A 187 -12.41 -8.88 -12.52
CA GLY A 187 -13.24 -9.08 -13.71
C GLY A 187 -14.69 -9.28 -13.33
N SER A 188 -15.55 -9.26 -14.33
CA SER A 188 -17.00 -9.40 -14.15
C SER A 188 -17.56 -10.31 -15.23
N THR A 189 -18.52 -11.16 -14.86
CA THR A 189 -19.30 -11.96 -15.83
C THR A 189 -20.15 -11.06 -16.74
N ASN A 190 -20.43 -9.84 -16.31
CA ASN A 190 -21.07 -8.80 -17.11
C ASN A 190 -20.08 -7.74 -17.58
N LEU A 191 -19.98 -7.54 -18.91
CA LEU A 191 -19.12 -6.53 -19.53
C LEU A 191 -19.45 -5.09 -19.07
N SER A 192 -20.72 -4.80 -18.76
CA SER A 192 -21.12 -3.45 -18.31
C SER A 192 -20.66 -3.12 -16.88
N MET A 193 -20.15 -4.10 -16.13
CA MET A 193 -19.74 -3.96 -14.73
C MET A 193 -18.21 -4.03 -14.55
N GLN A 194 -17.43 -3.79 -15.60
CA GLN A 194 -15.96 -3.92 -15.56
C GLN A 194 -15.22 -2.74 -14.87
N ARG A 195 -15.91 -1.95 -14.04
CA ARG A 195 -15.30 -0.79 -13.37
C ARG A 195 -15.35 -0.95 -11.86
N ILE A 196 -14.18 -0.85 -11.24
CA ILE A 196 -14.01 -0.77 -9.77
C ILE A 196 -14.16 0.70 -9.31
N CYS A 197 -14.06 1.67 -10.24
CA CYS A 197 -14.10 3.11 -10.02
C CYS A 197 -14.93 3.82 -11.10
#